data_AF-A0A7S3AFW1-F1
#
_entry.id   AF-A0A7S3AFW1-F1
#
_cell.length_a   1.000
_cell.length_b   1.000
_cell.length_c   1.000
_cell.angle_alpha   90.00
_cell.angle_beta   90.00
_cell.angle_gamma   90.00
#
_symmetry.space_group_name_H-M   'P 1'
#
loop_
_entity.id
_entity.type
_entity.pdbx_description
1 polymer ?
#
loop_
_entity_poly.entity_id
_entity_poly.type
_entity_poly.pdbx_seq_one_letter_code
_entity_poly.pdbx_strand_id
1 'polypeptide(L)'
;GLPTTKPAVASLVTRRDFSRREEAARSRDGYKAGRGYSINAQKQAYGIDLSLSASDERTTQMVWGPGTFGYSPSALRLFKLEEQVPINLDKIHFDTANHGQAGGDNFGEGSLDVRMISSFGLNATTLVSNTNTSMSTEEGEGFGLAFLDFVSELASRPTVPHVLSLSLGSLSPYSCDKLCDEVSKDPSISLKACQSYLQTQRQVCMFESVEQAALIDRGLQALGLRGITVVGASGDGGSHWSFGPFEGFSPIARALNKVGCEFQ
;
A
#
# COMPACT_ATOMS: atom_id res chain seq x y z
N GLY A 1 15.25 37.93 -16.79
CA GLY A 1 16.35 37.11 -16.27
C GLY A 1 15.83 36.33 -15.08
N LEU A 2 15.89 35.01 -15.14
CA LEU A 2 15.47 34.13 -14.04
C LEU A 2 16.58 34.07 -12.96
N PRO A 3 16.25 33.95 -11.66
CA PRO A 3 17.25 33.83 -10.60
C PRO A 3 17.98 32.48 -10.70
N THR A 4 19.31 32.53 -10.62
CA THR A 4 20.26 31.42 -10.83
C THR A 4 20.67 30.67 -9.57
N THR A 5 19.89 30.71 -8.49
CA THR A 5 20.26 30.05 -7.23
C THR A 5 19.22 29.02 -6.80
N LYS A 6 19.59 27.75 -6.91
CA LYS A 6 18.86 26.62 -6.30
C LYS A 6 18.81 26.81 -4.77
N PRO A 7 17.68 26.54 -4.10
CA PRO A 7 17.66 26.45 -2.65
C PRO A 7 18.50 25.25 -2.21
N ALA A 8 19.35 25.46 -1.21
CA ALA A 8 20.10 24.39 -0.57
C ALA A 8 19.13 23.39 0.07
N VAL A 9 19.39 22.10 -0.18
CA VAL A 9 18.69 20.97 0.43
C VAL A 9 18.84 21.10 1.95
N ALA A 10 17.80 21.56 2.63
CA ALA A 10 17.72 21.45 4.07
C ALA A 10 17.65 19.96 4.41
N SER A 11 18.66 19.49 5.14
CA SER A 11 18.79 18.12 5.61
C SER A 11 17.63 17.75 6.53
N LEU A 12 16.58 17.15 5.99
CA LEU A 12 15.60 16.41 6.77
C LEU A 12 16.13 14.97 6.96
N VAL A 13 17.20 14.87 7.75
CA VAL A 13 17.65 13.61 8.35
C VAL A 13 17.46 13.79 9.86
N THR A 14 16.29 13.43 10.35
CA THR A 14 16.09 13.27 11.79
C THR A 14 16.80 11.99 12.22
N ARG A 15 18.03 12.13 12.70
CA ARG A 15 18.73 11.11 13.49
C ARG A 15 17.84 10.74 14.68
N ARG A 16 17.42 9.48 14.79
CA ARG A 16 16.92 8.90 16.04
C ARG A 16 18.08 8.86 17.04
N ASP A 17 18.10 9.80 17.98
CA ASP A 17 18.97 9.71 19.16
C ASP A 17 18.44 8.62 20.10
N PHE A 18 19.16 7.51 20.21
CA PHE A 18 18.83 6.37 21.08
C PHE A 18 19.28 6.56 22.54
N SER A 19 19.51 7.79 23.00
CA SER A 19 20.14 8.07 24.30
C SER A 19 19.36 9.03 25.21
N ARG A 20 18.03 8.87 25.30
CA ARG A 20 17.27 9.33 26.47
C ARG A 20 16.74 8.15 27.26
N ARG A 21 17.38 7.86 28.38
CA ARG A 21 16.75 7.17 29.51
C ARG A 21 15.74 8.14 30.11
N GLU A 22 14.48 8.02 29.73
CA GLU A 22 13.39 8.55 30.54
C GLU A 22 12.97 7.48 31.55
N GLU A 23 13.04 7.85 32.81
CA GLU A 23 12.67 7.04 33.96
C GLU A 23 11.18 6.67 33.87
N ALA A 24 10.91 5.41 33.59
CA ALA A 24 9.56 4.85 33.62
C ALA A 24 9.03 4.86 35.07
N ALA A 25 8.20 5.84 35.39
CA ALA A 25 7.29 5.78 36.51
C ALA A 25 6.34 4.58 36.30
N ARG A 26 6.54 3.54 37.12
CA ARG A 26 5.71 2.33 37.16
C ARG A 26 4.28 2.67 37.55
N SER A 27 3.39 2.82 36.57
CA SER A 27 1.96 2.57 36.77
C SER A 27 1.70 1.08 36.59
N ARG A 28 1.22 0.44 37.65
CA ARG A 28 0.71 -0.93 37.64
C ARG A 28 -0.67 -0.92 36.97
N ASP A 29 -0.73 -1.23 35.68
CA ASP A 29 -1.96 -1.71 35.07
C ASP A 29 -1.71 -2.99 34.27
N GLY A 30 -2.60 -3.96 34.50
CA GLY A 30 -2.45 -5.35 34.10
C GLY A 30 -2.22 -5.53 32.61
N TYR A 31 -1.17 -6.28 32.30
CA TYR A 31 -0.82 -6.75 30.97
C TYR A 31 -1.96 -7.60 30.39
N LYS A 32 -2.77 -7.04 29.48
CA LYS A 32 -3.64 -7.81 28.59
C LYS A 32 -2.92 -7.99 27.26
N ALA A 33 -2.65 -9.23 26.90
CA ALA A 33 -2.17 -9.59 25.58
C ALA A 33 -3.15 -9.09 24.50
N GLY A 34 -2.65 -8.34 23.51
CA GLY A 34 -3.27 -8.22 22.19
C GLY A 34 -4.34 -7.14 21.98
N ARG A 35 -4.14 -5.88 22.40
CA ARG A 35 -4.84 -4.76 21.77
C ARG A 35 -3.85 -3.96 20.93
N GLY A 36 -4.11 -3.89 19.62
CA GLY A 36 -3.44 -2.91 18.75
C GLY A 36 -3.66 -1.49 19.27
N TYR A 37 -2.86 -0.54 18.79
CA TYR A 37 -3.04 0.86 19.15
C TYR A 37 -4.36 1.39 18.59
N SER A 38 -5.20 1.99 19.44
CA SER A 38 -6.41 2.68 18.98
C SER A 38 -6.05 3.82 18.04
N ILE A 39 -7.00 4.25 17.21
CA ILE A 39 -6.78 5.38 16.28
C ILE A 39 -6.33 6.63 17.02
N ASN A 40 -6.95 6.94 18.16
CA ASN A 40 -6.58 8.11 18.96
C ASN A 40 -5.15 8.00 19.52
N ALA A 41 -4.73 6.80 19.95
CA ALA A 41 -3.36 6.58 20.42
C ALA A 41 -2.34 6.76 19.28
N GLN A 42 -2.67 6.27 18.07
CA GLN A 42 -1.81 6.48 16.89
C GLN A 42 -1.71 7.96 16.52
N LYS A 43 -2.83 8.69 16.45
CA LYS A 43 -2.83 10.14 16.18
C LYS A 43 -2.00 10.90 17.19
N GLN A 44 -2.18 10.62 18.47
CA GLN A 44 -1.39 11.23 19.55
C GLN A 44 0.11 10.94 19.41
N ALA A 45 0.49 9.70 19.09
CA ALA A 45 1.88 9.33 18.87
C ALA A 45 2.52 10.09 17.70
N TYR A 46 1.74 10.42 16.67
CA TYR A 46 2.18 11.23 15.53
C TYR A 46 2.02 12.75 15.75
N GLY A 47 1.54 13.19 16.92
CA GLY A 47 1.29 14.61 17.19
C GLY A 47 0.13 15.21 16.37
N ILE A 48 -0.79 14.38 15.89
CA ILE A 48 -1.98 14.79 15.13
C ILE A 48 -3.11 15.12 16.12
N ASP A 49 -3.67 16.32 16.00
CA ASP A 49 -4.84 16.72 16.77
C ASP A 49 -6.02 15.78 16.45
N LEU A 50 -6.66 15.23 17.48
CA LEU A 50 -7.79 14.30 17.33
C LEU A 50 -8.98 14.93 16.58
N SER A 51 -9.10 16.26 16.65
CA SER A 51 -10.14 17.07 15.99
C SER A 51 -9.74 17.59 14.60
N LEU A 52 -8.49 17.37 14.17
CA LEU A 52 -8.03 17.79 12.84
C LEU A 52 -8.92 17.17 11.77
N SER A 53 -9.60 18.03 11.02
CA SER A 53 -10.52 17.64 9.96
C SER A 53 -10.45 18.62 8.80
N ALA A 54 -10.79 18.15 7.61
CA ALA A 54 -10.84 18.97 6.41
C ALA A 54 -11.91 20.05 6.57
N SER A 55 -11.50 21.31 6.37
CA SER A 55 -12.38 22.48 6.40
C SER A 55 -13.00 22.81 5.04
N ASP A 56 -12.43 22.30 3.94
CA ASP A 56 -12.94 22.47 2.57
C ASP A 56 -13.62 21.18 2.12
N GLU A 57 -14.89 21.27 1.73
CA GLU A 57 -15.72 20.18 1.19
C GLU A 57 -15.13 19.54 -0.08
N ARG A 58 -14.24 20.25 -0.78
CA ARG A 58 -13.54 19.76 -1.98
C ARG A 58 -12.32 18.90 -1.63
N THR A 59 -11.93 18.80 -0.36
CA THR A 59 -10.81 17.96 0.07
C THR A 59 -11.16 16.51 -0.18
N THR A 60 -10.41 15.87 -1.06
CA THR A 60 -10.66 14.51 -1.55
C THR A 60 -9.43 13.64 -1.33
N GLN A 61 -9.67 12.42 -0.87
CA GLN A 61 -8.67 11.37 -0.71
C GLN A 61 -9.18 10.10 -1.36
N MET A 62 -8.28 9.24 -1.81
CA MET A 62 -8.62 8.02 -2.54
C MET A 62 -7.79 6.85 -2.04
N VAL A 63 -8.43 5.68 -2.00
CA VAL A 63 -7.78 4.38 -1.86
C VAL A 63 -8.11 3.55 -3.09
N TRP A 64 -7.18 2.70 -3.51
CA TRP A 64 -7.36 1.86 -4.69
C TRP A 64 -6.79 0.46 -4.48
N GLY A 65 -7.47 -0.53 -5.05
CA GLY A 65 -6.92 -1.85 -5.29
C GLY A 65 -7.73 -2.60 -6.36
N PRO A 66 -7.17 -3.68 -6.94
CA PRO A 66 -7.88 -4.47 -7.93
C PRO A 66 -8.78 -5.53 -7.29
N GLY A 67 -9.59 -6.17 -8.13
CA GLY A 67 -10.27 -7.41 -7.80
C GLY A 67 -11.39 -7.27 -6.78
N THR A 68 -11.22 -7.83 -5.59
CA THR A 68 -12.22 -7.79 -4.52
C THR A 68 -12.07 -6.61 -3.57
N PHE A 69 -11.22 -5.63 -3.91
CA PHE A 69 -10.98 -4.43 -3.10
C PHE A 69 -12.28 -3.67 -2.83
N GLY A 70 -12.54 -3.36 -1.57
CA GLY A 70 -13.74 -2.66 -1.17
C GLY A 70 -13.92 -2.65 0.34
N TYR A 71 -15.09 -2.19 0.79
CA TYR A 71 -15.43 -2.12 2.21
C TYR A 71 -16.90 -2.42 2.44
N SER A 72 -17.23 -2.75 3.69
CA SER A 72 -18.62 -2.88 4.14
C SER A 72 -19.04 -1.61 4.89
N PRO A 73 -20.10 -0.91 4.45
CA PRO A 73 -20.64 0.25 5.17
C PRO A 73 -21.08 -0.07 6.61
N SER A 74 -21.59 -1.27 6.86
CA SER A 74 -21.99 -1.70 8.21
C SER A 74 -20.77 -1.96 9.09
N ALA A 75 -19.72 -2.59 8.57
CA ALA A 75 -18.47 -2.80 9.30
C ALA A 75 -17.77 -1.47 9.61
N LEU A 76 -17.78 -0.52 8.68
CA LEU A 76 -17.20 0.81 8.90
C LEU A 76 -17.98 1.61 9.96
N ARG A 77 -19.31 1.47 9.99
CA ARG A 77 -20.15 2.06 11.04
C ARG A 77 -19.85 1.45 12.41
N LEU A 78 -19.66 0.14 12.51
CA LEU A 78 -19.27 -0.52 13.74
C LEU A 78 -17.89 -0.05 14.21
N PHE A 79 -16.91 -0.01 13.32
CA PHE A 79 -15.58 0.51 13.60
C PHE A 79 -15.60 1.95 14.12
N LYS A 80 -16.41 2.83 13.51
CA LYS A 80 -16.64 4.21 14.00
C LYS A 80 -17.08 4.24 15.47
N LEU A 81 -18.00 3.34 15.85
CA LEU A 81 -18.53 3.25 17.22
C LEU A 81 -17.50 2.68 18.19
N GLU A 82 -16.77 1.64 17.78
CA GLU A 82 -15.78 0.93 18.59
C GLU A 82 -14.56 1.81 18.90
N GLU A 83 -14.02 2.49 17.89
CA GLU A 83 -12.85 3.37 18.03
C GLU A 83 -13.20 4.79 18.49
N GLN A 84 -14.50 5.13 18.55
CA GLN A 84 -15.00 6.46 18.91
C GLN A 84 -14.40 7.60 18.07
N VAL A 85 -14.17 7.34 16.79
CA VAL A 85 -13.60 8.31 15.84
C VAL A 85 -14.75 9.02 15.10
N PRO A 86 -14.72 10.35 14.92
CA PRO A 86 -15.83 11.08 14.29
C PRO A 86 -15.82 10.98 12.75
N ILE A 87 -15.73 9.77 12.20
CA ILE A 87 -15.74 9.52 10.75
C ILE A 87 -17.06 10.00 10.13
N ASN A 88 -17.01 10.79 9.06
CA ASN A 88 -18.20 11.20 8.32
C ASN A 88 -18.56 10.12 7.27
N LEU A 89 -19.50 9.23 7.60
CA LEU A 89 -19.87 8.10 6.74
C LEU A 89 -20.52 8.55 5.42
N ASP A 90 -21.12 9.73 5.38
CA ASP A 90 -21.79 10.27 4.19
C ASP A 90 -20.79 10.78 3.14
N LYS A 91 -19.50 10.85 3.49
CA LYS A 91 -18.41 11.29 2.61
C LYS A 91 -17.56 10.14 2.08
N ILE A 92 -17.99 8.90 2.26
CA ILE A 92 -17.24 7.71 1.85
C ILE A 92 -18.02 7.01 0.75
N HIS A 93 -17.44 6.99 -0.45
CA HIS A 93 -18.13 6.56 -1.66
C HIS A 93 -17.26 5.59 -2.45
N PHE A 94 -17.90 4.61 -3.08
CA PHE A 94 -17.26 3.91 -4.17
C PHE A 94 -17.17 4.83 -5.39
N ASP A 95 -15.96 4.89 -5.96
CA ASP A 95 -15.63 5.69 -7.13
C ASP A 95 -16.01 5.01 -8.45
N THR A 96 -16.10 3.67 -8.42
CA THR A 96 -16.41 2.81 -9.55
C THR A 96 -17.65 1.98 -9.26
N ALA A 97 -18.36 1.52 -10.29
CA ALA A 97 -19.47 0.56 -10.11
C ALA A 97 -19.03 -0.80 -9.55
N ASN A 98 -17.73 -1.13 -9.66
CA ASN A 98 -17.16 -2.27 -8.96
C ASN A 98 -16.89 -1.94 -7.49
N HIS A 99 -17.34 -2.80 -6.58
CA HIS A 99 -17.31 -2.57 -5.13
C HIS A 99 -16.62 -3.70 -4.35
N GLY A 100 -16.00 -4.65 -5.06
CA GLY A 100 -15.44 -5.86 -4.44
C GLY A 100 -16.50 -6.74 -3.78
N GLN A 101 -16.08 -7.85 -3.15
CA GLN A 101 -16.98 -8.73 -2.41
C GLN A 101 -16.34 -9.14 -1.08
N ALA A 102 -17.15 -9.14 -0.02
CA ALA A 102 -16.71 -9.57 1.30
C ALA A 102 -16.21 -11.01 1.28
N GLY A 103 -15.06 -11.26 1.91
CA GLY A 103 -14.41 -12.57 1.93
C GLY A 103 -13.46 -12.83 0.75
N GLY A 104 -13.35 -11.90 -0.20
CA GLY A 104 -12.30 -11.95 -1.22
C GLY A 104 -10.94 -11.47 -0.70
N ASP A 105 -9.86 -11.92 -1.34
CA ASP A 105 -8.47 -11.76 -0.89
C ASP A 105 -8.11 -10.30 -0.56
N ASN A 106 -8.56 -9.37 -1.40
CA ASN A 106 -8.24 -7.95 -1.27
C ASN A 106 -9.31 -7.13 -0.53
N PHE A 107 -10.39 -7.76 -0.05
CA PHE A 107 -11.47 -7.04 0.66
C PHE A 107 -11.05 -6.64 2.07
N GLY A 108 -10.23 -7.47 2.72
CA GLY A 108 -9.66 -7.18 4.04
C GLY A 108 -8.77 -5.94 4.01
N GLU A 109 -7.90 -5.86 2.99
CA GLU A 109 -7.01 -4.73 2.76
C GLU A 109 -7.81 -3.46 2.43
N GLY A 110 -8.74 -3.52 1.47
CA GLY A 110 -9.59 -2.37 1.16
C GLY A 110 -10.41 -1.88 2.36
N SER A 111 -10.89 -2.80 3.21
CA SER A 111 -11.57 -2.43 4.44
C SER A 111 -10.63 -1.76 5.45
N LEU A 112 -9.37 -2.21 5.54
CA LEU A 112 -8.35 -1.58 6.39
C LEU A 112 -8.03 -0.16 5.88
N ASP A 113 -7.74 -0.02 4.59
CA ASP A 113 -7.43 1.25 3.93
C ASP A 113 -8.53 2.29 4.16
N VAL A 114 -9.79 1.92 3.91
CA VAL A 114 -10.93 2.82 4.12
C VAL A 114 -11.06 3.24 5.58
N ARG A 115 -10.91 2.30 6.54
CA ARG A 115 -10.95 2.62 7.97
C ARG A 115 -9.84 3.58 8.37
N MET A 116 -8.62 3.32 7.93
CA MET A 116 -7.45 4.12 8.32
C MET A 116 -7.50 5.51 7.69
N ILE A 117 -7.70 5.61 6.38
CA ILE A 117 -7.67 6.89 5.69
C ILE A 117 -8.83 7.80 6.15
N SER A 118 -10.03 7.25 6.38
CA SER A 118 -11.18 8.02 6.85
C SER A 118 -11.10 8.40 8.34
N SER A 119 -10.27 7.69 9.11
CA SER A 119 -9.99 8.01 10.51
C SER A 119 -9.00 9.15 10.67
N PHE A 120 -7.99 9.22 9.80
CA PHE A 120 -6.96 10.26 9.84
C PHE A 120 -7.37 11.51 9.04
N GLY A 121 -7.95 11.32 7.85
CA GLY A 121 -8.51 12.39 7.00
C GLY A 121 -9.97 12.68 7.34
N LEU A 122 -10.24 13.14 8.56
CA LEU A 122 -11.61 13.44 8.99
C LEU A 122 -12.26 14.50 8.08
N ASN A 123 -13.54 14.30 7.77
CA ASN A 123 -14.35 15.19 6.93
C ASN A 123 -13.88 15.38 5.47
N ALA A 124 -12.82 14.70 5.02
CA ALA A 124 -12.47 14.62 3.61
C ALA A 124 -13.38 13.62 2.88
N THR A 125 -13.69 13.90 1.63
CA THR A 125 -14.38 12.95 0.75
C THR A 125 -13.43 11.79 0.43
N THR A 126 -13.78 10.59 0.85
CA THR A 126 -13.01 9.36 0.63
C THR A 126 -13.60 8.58 -0.54
N LEU A 127 -12.82 8.46 -1.61
CA LEU A 127 -13.14 7.69 -2.80
C LEU A 127 -12.51 6.31 -2.68
N VAL A 128 -13.31 5.26 -2.88
CA VAL A 128 -12.87 3.87 -2.86
C VAL A 128 -12.96 3.34 -4.28
N SER A 129 -11.81 3.24 -4.94
CA SER A 129 -11.73 2.86 -6.35
C SER A 129 -11.29 1.40 -6.51
N ASN A 130 -11.90 0.70 -7.46
CA ASN A 130 -11.54 -0.67 -7.78
C ASN A 130 -11.56 -0.88 -9.29
N THR A 131 -10.38 -1.09 -9.86
CA THR A 131 -10.26 -1.42 -11.28
C THR A 131 -10.62 -2.88 -11.50
N ASN A 132 -11.79 -3.09 -12.11
CA ASN A 132 -12.24 -4.42 -12.50
C ASN A 132 -11.68 -4.81 -13.87
N THR A 133 -10.46 -5.29 -13.92
CA THR A 133 -10.03 -6.11 -15.05
C THR A 133 -10.52 -7.54 -14.83
N SER A 134 -10.82 -8.28 -15.90
CA SER A 134 -11.13 -9.73 -15.85
C SER A 134 -9.98 -10.60 -15.29
N MET A 135 -8.88 -9.98 -14.84
CA MET A 135 -7.72 -10.56 -14.18
C MET A 135 -7.64 -10.08 -12.72
N SER A 136 -8.79 -10.14 -12.04
CA SER A 136 -9.16 -9.50 -10.78
C SER A 136 -8.53 -10.13 -9.53
N THR A 137 -7.23 -10.42 -9.55
CA THR A 137 -6.50 -10.97 -8.41
C THR A 137 -5.47 -9.96 -7.89
N GLU A 138 -5.25 -9.99 -6.58
CA GLU A 138 -4.13 -9.30 -5.89
C GLU A 138 -2.78 -9.95 -6.22
N GLU A 139 -2.77 -10.90 -7.15
CA GLU A 139 -1.68 -11.83 -7.43
C GLU A 139 -1.60 -12.06 -8.94
N GLY A 140 -0.40 -12.37 -9.42
CA GLY A 140 -0.15 -12.70 -10.81
C GLY A 140 -0.16 -11.52 -11.79
N GLU A 141 -0.17 -11.85 -13.07
CA GLU A 141 0.02 -10.92 -14.21
C GLU A 141 -1.09 -9.86 -14.34
N GLY A 142 -2.25 -10.09 -13.70
CA GLY A 142 -3.41 -9.21 -13.73
C GLY A 142 -3.21 -7.84 -13.08
N PHE A 143 -2.41 -7.81 -12.01
CA PHE A 143 -2.24 -6.62 -11.19
C PHE A 143 -1.59 -5.46 -11.95
N GLY A 144 -0.49 -5.72 -12.67
CA GLY A 144 0.23 -4.67 -13.39
C GLY A 144 -0.63 -3.97 -14.44
N LEU A 145 -1.47 -4.73 -15.15
CA LEU A 145 -2.42 -4.17 -16.12
C LEU A 145 -3.56 -3.40 -15.43
N ALA A 146 -4.11 -3.91 -14.33
CA ALA A 146 -5.12 -3.20 -13.55
C ALA A 146 -4.59 -1.87 -13.00
N PHE A 147 -3.34 -1.86 -12.51
CA PHE A 147 -2.73 -0.65 -11.98
C PHE A 147 -2.43 0.37 -13.10
N LEU A 148 -1.94 -0.11 -14.25
CA LEU A 148 -1.74 0.75 -15.41
C LEU A 148 -3.04 1.39 -15.91
N ASP A 149 -4.12 0.61 -16.00
CA ASP A 149 -5.44 1.11 -16.37
C ASP A 149 -5.94 2.18 -15.39
N PHE A 150 -5.82 1.90 -14.08
CA PHE A 150 -6.18 2.84 -13.03
C PHE A 150 -5.44 4.18 -13.14
N VAL A 151 -4.10 4.16 -13.19
CA VAL A 151 -3.34 5.42 -13.20
C VAL A 151 -3.56 6.21 -14.50
N SER A 152 -3.79 5.51 -15.61
CA SER A 152 -4.09 6.13 -16.91
C SER A 152 -5.47 6.80 -16.89
N GLU A 153 -6.48 6.10 -16.37
CA GLU A 153 -7.83 6.62 -16.23
C GLU A 153 -7.88 7.81 -15.27
N LEU A 154 -7.31 7.66 -14.07
CA LEU A 154 -7.28 8.72 -13.06
C LEU A 154 -6.57 9.98 -13.58
N ALA A 155 -5.45 9.81 -14.30
CA ALA A 155 -4.72 10.93 -14.88
C ALA A 155 -5.53 11.67 -15.95
N SER A 156 -6.47 11.00 -16.61
CA SER A 156 -7.34 11.59 -17.65
C SER A 156 -8.55 12.36 -17.08
N ARG A 157 -8.89 12.16 -15.80
CA ARG A 157 -10.11 12.76 -15.21
C ARG A 157 -10.04 14.28 -15.15
N PRO A 158 -11.17 15.00 -15.31
CA PRO A 158 -11.20 16.45 -15.13
C PRO A 158 -10.78 16.91 -13.72
N THR A 159 -11.11 16.12 -12.70
CA THR A 159 -10.73 16.35 -11.31
C THR A 159 -10.05 15.11 -10.74
N VAL A 160 -9.14 15.32 -9.79
CA VAL A 160 -8.32 14.28 -9.17
C VAL A 160 -8.33 14.43 -7.64
N PRO A 161 -8.08 13.34 -6.88
CA PRO A 161 -7.95 13.44 -5.43
C PRO A 161 -6.70 14.23 -5.05
N HIS A 162 -6.70 14.79 -3.84
CA HIS A 162 -5.51 15.44 -3.29
C HIS A 162 -4.50 14.39 -2.76
N VAL A 163 -5.02 13.28 -2.24
CA VAL A 163 -4.23 12.17 -1.70
C VAL A 163 -4.68 10.86 -2.34
N LEU A 164 -3.74 10.06 -2.81
CA LEU A 164 -3.95 8.68 -3.24
C LEU A 164 -3.11 7.76 -2.33
N SER A 165 -3.78 6.87 -1.60
CA SER A 165 -3.14 5.85 -0.75
C SER A 165 -3.19 4.49 -1.44
N LEU A 166 -2.04 3.83 -1.51
CA LEU A 166 -1.86 2.54 -2.17
C LEU A 166 -1.21 1.56 -1.19
N SER A 167 -1.97 0.57 -0.72
CA SER A 167 -1.47 -0.47 0.20
C SER A 167 -1.20 -1.80 -0.52
N LEU A 168 -0.71 -1.70 -1.76
CA LEU A 168 -0.40 -2.85 -2.60
C LEU A 168 0.94 -2.60 -3.29
N GLY A 169 1.74 -3.66 -3.42
CA GLY A 169 3.06 -3.55 -4.01
C GLY A 169 3.61 -4.92 -4.40
N SER A 170 4.64 -4.88 -5.25
CA SER A 170 5.35 -6.08 -5.67
C SER A 170 6.83 -5.80 -5.82
N LEU A 171 7.63 -6.86 -5.86
CA LEU A 171 9.00 -6.76 -6.35
C LEU A 171 9.00 -6.16 -7.77
N SER A 172 9.99 -5.30 -8.06
CA SER A 172 10.16 -4.79 -9.42
C SER A 172 10.47 -5.93 -10.40
N PRO A 173 10.10 -5.82 -11.69
CA PRO A 173 10.46 -6.82 -12.70
C PRO A 173 11.94 -7.18 -12.68
N TYR A 174 12.81 -6.17 -12.55
CA TYR A 174 14.26 -6.36 -12.43
C TYR A 174 14.68 -7.20 -11.22
N SER A 175 14.02 -7.00 -10.07
CA SER A 175 14.31 -7.77 -8.85
C SER A 175 13.86 -9.23 -9.00
N CYS A 176 12.74 -9.45 -9.69
CA CYS A 176 12.25 -10.79 -10.04
C CYS A 176 13.22 -11.54 -10.95
N ASP A 177 13.71 -10.88 -11.99
CA ASP A 177 14.70 -11.46 -12.90
C ASP A 177 15.98 -11.83 -12.15
N LYS A 178 16.49 -10.91 -11.31
CA LYS A 178 17.68 -11.18 -10.49
C LYS A 178 17.53 -12.39 -9.56
N LEU A 179 16.39 -12.52 -8.89
CA LEU A 179 16.14 -13.66 -8.00
C LEU A 179 16.18 -14.98 -8.78
N CYS A 180 15.54 -15.02 -9.94
CA CYS A 180 15.52 -16.23 -10.74
C CYS A 180 16.84 -16.52 -11.46
N ASP A 181 17.58 -15.49 -11.88
CA ASP A 181 18.93 -15.64 -12.40
C ASP A 181 19.85 -16.29 -11.36
N GLU A 182 19.80 -15.84 -10.11
CA GLU A 182 20.61 -16.40 -9.02
C GLU A 182 20.23 -17.85 -8.71
N VAL A 183 18.94 -18.15 -8.59
CA VAL A 183 18.46 -19.51 -8.33
C VAL A 183 18.77 -20.46 -9.49
N SER A 184 18.76 -19.97 -10.73
CA SER A 184 19.04 -20.78 -11.93
C SER A 184 20.51 -21.20 -12.07
N LYS A 185 21.40 -20.71 -11.20
CA LYS A 185 22.77 -21.26 -11.09
C LYS A 185 22.77 -22.70 -10.57
N ASP A 186 21.71 -23.13 -9.88
CA ASP A 186 21.45 -24.54 -9.65
C ASP A 186 20.92 -25.17 -10.95
N PRO A 187 21.65 -26.12 -11.57
CA PRO A 187 21.26 -26.71 -12.85
C PRO A 187 19.94 -27.51 -12.80
N SER A 188 19.41 -27.80 -11.60
CA SER A 188 18.11 -28.45 -11.42
C SER A 188 16.92 -27.48 -11.51
N ILE A 189 17.17 -26.16 -11.52
CA ILE A 189 16.13 -25.13 -11.57
C ILE A 189 16.33 -24.26 -12.81
N SER A 190 15.37 -24.30 -13.74
CA SER A 190 15.40 -23.40 -14.89
C SER A 190 14.85 -22.01 -14.53
N LEU A 191 15.36 -20.98 -15.21
CA LEU A 191 14.85 -19.60 -15.13
C LEU A 191 13.32 -19.55 -15.29
N LYS A 192 12.81 -20.22 -16.33
CA LYS A 192 11.36 -20.30 -16.59
C LYS A 192 10.58 -20.94 -15.45
N ALA A 193 11.09 -22.02 -14.85
CA ALA A 193 10.43 -22.67 -13.72
C ALA A 193 10.38 -21.76 -12.49
N CYS A 194 11.44 -20.98 -12.24
CA CYS A 194 11.45 -19.97 -11.18
C CYS A 194 10.44 -18.85 -11.45
N GLN A 195 10.43 -18.27 -12.65
CA GLN A 195 9.49 -17.21 -13.02
C GLN A 195 8.03 -17.69 -12.90
N SER A 196 7.71 -18.89 -13.39
CA SER A 196 6.38 -19.48 -13.21
C SER A 196 6.03 -19.73 -11.75
N TYR A 197 7.00 -20.12 -10.91
CA TYR A 197 6.76 -20.26 -9.48
C TYR A 197 6.47 -18.92 -8.81
N LEU A 198 7.22 -17.85 -9.12
CA LEU A 198 6.99 -16.52 -8.55
C LEU A 198 5.58 -15.98 -8.86
N GLN A 199 5.01 -16.31 -10.03
CA GLN A 199 3.62 -15.96 -10.38
C GLN A 199 2.55 -16.66 -9.52
N THR A 200 2.90 -17.70 -8.77
CA THR A 200 2.00 -18.38 -7.83
C THR A 200 2.05 -17.79 -6.41
N GLN A 201 2.93 -16.81 -6.19
CA GLN A 201 3.19 -16.27 -4.86
C GLN A 201 2.43 -14.97 -4.68
N ARG A 202 1.81 -14.81 -3.50
CA ARG A 202 1.06 -13.61 -3.16
C ARG A 202 1.92 -12.36 -3.23
N GLN A 203 1.46 -11.35 -3.98
CA GLN A 203 2.10 -10.04 -4.10
C GLN A 203 3.57 -10.07 -4.57
N VAL A 204 3.98 -11.09 -5.31
CA VAL A 204 5.36 -11.22 -5.84
C VAL A 204 5.34 -11.18 -7.36
N CYS A 205 6.24 -10.39 -7.95
CA CYS A 205 6.45 -10.31 -9.39
C CYS A 205 5.19 -10.06 -10.23
N MET A 206 4.34 -9.16 -9.73
CA MET A 206 3.03 -8.84 -10.29
C MET A 206 3.04 -7.94 -11.53
N PHE A 207 4.23 -7.54 -11.99
CA PHE A 207 4.41 -6.74 -13.19
C PHE A 207 4.94 -7.65 -14.31
N GLU A 208 4.31 -7.58 -15.48
CA GLU A 208 4.65 -8.41 -16.63
C GLU A 208 6.00 -8.06 -17.25
N SER A 209 6.41 -6.79 -17.15
CA SER A 209 7.64 -6.29 -17.79
C SER A 209 8.15 -4.98 -17.18
N VAL A 210 9.41 -4.66 -17.49
CA VAL A 210 10.03 -3.35 -17.17
C VAL A 210 9.28 -2.23 -17.89
N GLU A 211 8.83 -2.45 -19.11
CA GLU A 211 8.05 -1.50 -19.89
C GLU A 211 6.71 -1.18 -19.23
N GLN A 212 6.00 -2.19 -18.74
CA GLN A 212 4.75 -1.99 -17.99
C GLN A 212 4.98 -1.17 -16.72
N ALA A 213 6.01 -1.51 -15.94
CA ALA A 213 6.38 -0.75 -14.74
C ALA A 213 6.74 0.72 -15.07
N ALA A 214 7.43 0.96 -16.19
CA ALA A 214 7.76 2.31 -16.65
C ALA A 214 6.53 3.11 -17.10
N LEU A 215 5.52 2.46 -17.68
CA LEU A 215 4.25 3.12 -18.03
C LEU A 215 3.45 3.49 -16.78
N ILE A 216 3.41 2.61 -15.77
CA ILE A 216 2.78 2.90 -14.47
C ILE A 216 3.47 4.10 -13.82
N ASP A 217 4.82 4.11 -13.79
CA ASP A 217 5.60 5.23 -13.27
C ASP A 217 5.28 6.56 -13.98
N ARG A 218 5.15 6.55 -15.31
CA ARG A 218 4.71 7.75 -16.05
C ARG A 218 3.30 8.19 -15.67
N GLY A 219 2.38 7.26 -15.46
CA GLY A 219 1.03 7.55 -14.95
C GLY A 219 1.09 8.24 -13.59
N LEU A 220 1.86 7.69 -12.65
CA LEU A 220 2.08 8.28 -11.32
C LEU A 220 2.75 9.66 -11.38
N GLN A 221 3.71 9.87 -12.30
CA GLN A 221 4.31 11.19 -12.53
C GLN A 221 3.27 12.19 -13.06
N ALA A 222 2.38 11.77 -13.97
CA ALA A 222 1.30 12.62 -14.45
C ALA A 222 0.34 13.02 -13.31
N LEU A 223 0.03 12.09 -12.40
CA LEU A 223 -0.72 12.39 -11.18
C LEU A 223 0.01 13.41 -10.29
N GLY A 224 1.31 13.21 -10.05
CA GLY A 224 2.15 14.14 -9.27
C GLY A 224 2.20 15.54 -9.87
N LEU A 225 2.30 15.67 -11.20
CA LEU A 225 2.26 16.96 -11.92
C LEU A 225 0.92 17.69 -11.74
N ARG A 226 -0.15 16.96 -11.44
CA ARG A 226 -1.48 17.52 -11.14
C ARG A 226 -1.67 17.86 -9.66
N GLY A 227 -0.63 17.69 -8.84
CA GLY A 227 -0.64 18.04 -7.42
C GLY A 227 -1.17 16.93 -6.51
N ILE A 228 -1.31 15.71 -7.00
CA ILE A 228 -1.69 14.57 -6.14
C ILE A 228 -0.50 14.15 -5.30
N THR A 229 -0.73 13.95 -3.99
CA THR A 229 0.22 13.24 -3.13
C THR A 229 -0.09 11.74 -3.19
N VAL A 230 0.84 10.96 -3.76
CA VAL A 230 0.73 9.50 -3.79
C VAL A 230 1.54 8.91 -2.63
N VAL A 231 0.91 8.06 -1.83
CA VAL A 231 1.53 7.34 -0.72
C VAL A 231 1.40 5.85 -0.99
N GLY A 232 2.53 5.14 -1.02
CA GLY A 232 2.57 3.69 -1.21
C GLY A 232 3.15 2.98 0.00
N ALA A 233 2.59 1.83 0.37
CA ALA A 233 3.18 0.93 1.36
C ALA A 233 4.51 0.38 0.82
N SER A 234 5.52 0.28 1.69
CA SER A 234 6.87 -0.18 1.30
C SER A 234 7.02 -1.70 1.19
N GLY A 235 5.96 -2.45 1.49
CA GLY A 235 5.97 -3.91 1.59
C GLY A 235 6.13 -4.42 3.02
N ASP A 236 5.67 -5.66 3.23
CA ASP A 236 5.60 -6.33 4.54
C ASP A 236 6.69 -7.38 4.74
N GLY A 237 7.40 -7.77 3.68
CA GLY A 237 8.46 -8.80 3.72
C GLY A 237 9.83 -8.30 4.21
N GLY A 238 9.88 -7.10 4.80
CA GLY A 238 11.13 -6.49 5.27
C GLY A 238 12.13 -6.27 4.13
N SER A 239 13.43 -6.47 4.39
CA SER A 239 14.47 -6.29 3.38
C SER A 239 14.69 -7.48 2.43
N HIS A 240 13.94 -8.58 2.60
CA HIS A 240 14.26 -9.87 1.97
C HIS A 240 13.13 -10.41 1.07
N TRP A 241 11.89 -10.03 1.35
CA TRP A 241 10.71 -10.53 0.65
C TRP A 241 9.76 -9.40 0.30
N SER A 242 8.84 -9.64 -0.65
CA SER A 242 7.73 -8.73 -0.93
C SER A 242 6.75 -8.67 0.24
N PHE A 243 6.31 -9.86 0.69
CA PHE A 243 5.30 -10.02 1.73
C PHE A 243 5.79 -10.95 2.85
N GLY A 244 6.29 -12.13 2.49
CA GLY A 244 6.90 -13.09 3.42
C GLY A 244 7.72 -14.15 2.69
N PRO A 245 8.27 -15.13 3.41
CA PRO A 245 9.00 -16.24 2.81
C PRO A 245 8.19 -16.96 1.73
N PHE A 246 8.86 -17.36 0.66
CA PHE A 246 8.25 -18.09 -0.46
C PHE A 246 7.66 -19.42 0.03
N GLU A 247 6.42 -19.69 -0.33
CA GLU A 247 5.62 -20.77 0.24
C GLU A 247 5.87 -22.15 -0.41
N GLY A 248 5.65 -23.19 0.37
CA GLY A 248 5.73 -24.59 -0.08
C GLY A 248 7.12 -25.22 0.09
N PHE A 249 7.17 -26.54 -0.14
CA PHE A 249 8.38 -27.36 0.07
C PHE A 249 9.11 -27.69 -1.23
N SER A 250 8.94 -26.89 -2.27
CA SER A 250 9.61 -27.11 -3.55
C SER A 250 11.12 -26.78 -3.46
N PRO A 251 11.97 -27.40 -4.30
CA PRO A 251 13.37 -26.98 -4.43
C PRO A 251 13.51 -25.49 -4.74
N ILE A 252 12.60 -24.93 -5.56
CA ILE A 252 12.57 -23.53 -5.94
C ILE A 252 12.29 -22.63 -4.72
N ALA A 253 11.27 -22.94 -3.91
CA ALA A 253 10.93 -22.19 -2.70
C ALA A 253 12.11 -22.13 -1.72
N ARG A 254 12.79 -23.28 -1.49
CA ARG A 254 13.97 -23.33 -0.63
C ARG A 254 15.13 -22.51 -1.17
N ALA A 255 15.40 -22.60 -2.47
CA ALA A 255 16.47 -21.84 -3.10
C ALA A 255 16.19 -20.33 -3.04
N LEU A 256 14.98 -19.89 -3.36
CA LEU A 256 14.56 -18.49 -3.27
C LEU A 256 14.61 -17.94 -1.85
N ASN A 257 14.17 -18.71 -0.84
CA ASN A 257 14.27 -18.27 0.56
C ASN A 257 15.72 -18.17 1.02
N LYS A 258 16.61 -19.03 0.52
CA LYS A 258 18.06 -18.93 0.78
C LYS A 258 18.64 -17.68 0.13
N VAL A 259 18.38 -17.47 -1.17
CA VAL A 259 18.84 -16.28 -1.90
C VAL A 259 18.31 -14.99 -1.27
N GLY A 260 17.02 -14.94 -0.92
CA GLY A 260 16.41 -13.79 -0.27
C GLY A 260 17.10 -13.40 1.05
N CYS A 261 17.61 -14.37 1.81
CA CYS A 261 18.37 -14.15 3.05
C CYS A 261 19.85 -13.81 2.82
N GLU A 262 20.50 -14.41 1.82
CA GLU A 262 21.96 -14.36 1.66
C GLU A 262 22.44 -13.30 0.65
N PHE A 263 21.56 -12.85 -0.25
CA PHE A 263 21.89 -11.96 -1.36
C PHE A 263 21.19 -10.60 -1.17
N GLN A 264 21.76 -9.78 -0.28
CA GLN A 264 21.36 -8.37 -0.07
C GLN A 264 22.29 -7.39 -0.80
#